data_AF-A0A0R1R107-F1
#
_entry.id   AF-A0A0R1R107-F1
#
_cell.length_a   1.000
_cell.length_b   1.000
_cell.length_c   1.000
_cell.angle_alpha   90.00
_cell.angle_beta   90.00
_cell.angle_gamma   90.00
#
_symmetry.space_group_name_H-M   'P 1'
#
loop_
_entity.id
_entity.type
_entity.pdbx_description
1 polymer ?
#
loop_
_entity_poly.entity_id
_entity_poly.type
_entity_poly.pdbx_seq_one_letter_code
_entity_poly.pdbx_strand_id
1 'polypeptide(L)'
;MALNISDQQLEVVRERIGEANQRAHFVIFQSIEKASGKVLRLITDIDSFRTIQEQHQGDAQMAIIQDIVPITDTLARWAVAENMAAQQQDNAEVLADLEKYTNAVLKENHQAENTGEDDD
;
A
#
# COMPACT_ATOMS: atom_id res chain seq x y z
N MET A 1 -1.43 -17.33 -11.03
CA MET A 1 -0.05 -17.45 -11.57
C MET A 1 0.73 -16.29 -10.98
N ALA A 2 1.94 -16.49 -10.41
CA ALA A 2 2.68 -15.40 -9.79
C ALA A 2 2.91 -14.28 -10.81
N LEU A 3 2.62 -13.03 -10.42
CA LEU A 3 2.88 -11.83 -11.20
C LEU A 3 4.24 -11.95 -11.90
N ASN A 4 4.24 -12.23 -13.21
CA ASN A 4 5.43 -12.16 -14.06
C ASN A 4 5.71 -10.68 -14.29
N ILE A 5 6.12 -9.99 -13.23
CA ILE A 5 6.67 -8.64 -13.32
C ILE A 5 7.96 -8.81 -14.12
N SER A 6 7.92 -8.48 -15.41
CA SER A 6 9.13 -8.39 -16.20
C SER A 6 10.07 -7.39 -15.53
N ASP A 7 11.37 -7.69 -15.48
CA ASP A 7 12.39 -6.83 -14.85
C ASP A 7 12.29 -5.37 -15.32
N GLN A 8 11.88 -5.15 -16.57
CA GLN A 8 11.62 -3.85 -17.16
C GLN A 8 10.52 -3.03 -16.44
N GLN A 9 9.43 -3.67 -16.00
CA GLN A 9 8.38 -2.99 -15.23
C GLN A 9 8.86 -2.68 -13.82
N LEU A 10 9.66 -3.57 -13.25
CA LEU A 10 10.27 -3.36 -11.94
C LEU A 10 11.25 -2.19 -11.97
N GLU A 11 12.06 -2.05 -13.02
CA GLU A 11 12.97 -0.92 -13.20
C GLU A 11 12.24 0.42 -13.29
N VAL A 12 11.20 0.52 -14.13
CA VAL A 12 10.41 1.75 -14.27
C VAL A 12 9.75 2.15 -12.94
N VAL A 13 9.20 1.17 -12.21
CA VAL A 13 8.57 1.44 -10.91
C VAL A 13 9.62 1.77 -9.86
N ARG A 14 10.80 1.12 -9.88
CA ARG A 14 11.91 1.44 -8.98
C ARG A 14 12.42 2.87 -9.19
N GLU A 15 12.55 3.31 -10.44
CA GLU A 15 12.89 4.70 -10.75
C GLU A 15 11.83 5.65 -10.20
N ARG A 16 10.54 5.38 -10.45
CA ARG A 16 9.44 6.20 -9.91
C ARG A 16 9.41 6.27 -8.39
N ILE A 17 9.66 5.15 -7.70
CA ILE A 17 9.74 5.11 -6.24
C ILE A 17 10.98 5.84 -5.75
N GLY A 18 12.11 5.72 -6.45
CA GLY A 18 13.32 6.47 -6.16
C GLY A 18 13.09 7.97 -6.25
N GLU A 19 12.47 8.43 -7.35
CA GLU A 19 12.08 9.83 -7.55
C GLU A 19 11.03 10.30 -6.54
N ALA A 20 10.00 9.49 -6.27
CA ALA A 20 8.98 9.77 -5.27
C ALA A 20 9.63 9.92 -3.90
N ASN A 21 10.50 8.99 -3.49
CA ASN A 21 11.21 9.04 -2.21
C ASN A 21 12.13 10.26 -2.08
N GLN A 22 12.70 10.78 -3.17
CA GLN A 22 13.44 12.05 -3.13
C GLN A 22 12.54 13.27 -2.89
N ARG A 23 11.25 13.17 -3.21
CA ARG A 23 10.27 14.26 -3.08
C ARG A 23 9.41 14.15 -1.83
N ALA A 24 9.01 12.93 -1.47
CA ALA A 24 8.09 12.58 -0.40
C ALA A 24 8.38 11.14 0.06
N HIS A 25 8.61 10.96 1.35
CA HIS A 25 8.79 9.62 1.93
C HIS A 25 7.47 8.86 1.96
N PHE A 26 7.58 7.52 1.88
CA PHE A 26 6.45 6.63 2.06
C PHE A 26 6.12 6.47 3.54
N VAL A 27 4.83 6.49 3.85
CA VAL A 27 4.24 6.34 5.18
C VAL A 27 3.34 5.11 5.20
N ILE A 28 3.23 4.47 6.36
CA ILE A 28 2.17 3.49 6.65
C ILE A 28 1.16 4.18 7.54
N PHE A 29 -0.09 4.19 7.11
CA PHE A 29 -1.19 4.70 7.90
C PHE A 29 -2.24 3.62 8.09
N GLN A 30 -2.88 3.66 9.26
CA GLN A 30 -4.08 2.89 9.50
C GLN A 30 -5.30 3.77 9.25
N SER A 31 -6.30 3.21 8.62
CA SER A 31 -7.63 3.76 8.43
C SER A 31 -8.61 2.90 9.22
N ILE A 32 -9.34 3.53 10.12
CA ILE A 32 -10.37 2.89 10.94
C ILE A 32 -11.72 3.40 10.45
N GLU A 33 -12.49 2.56 9.75
CA GLU A 33 -13.82 2.93 9.27
C GLU A 33 -14.75 3.19 10.47
N LYS A 34 -15.38 4.37 10.52
CA LYS A 34 -16.27 4.72 11.64
C LYS A 34 -17.54 3.89 11.67
N ALA A 35 -18.01 3.45 10.50
CA ALA A 35 -19.24 2.68 10.36
C ALA A 35 -19.11 1.25 10.91
N SER A 36 -18.01 0.56 10.59
CA SER A 36 -17.81 -0.85 10.90
C SER A 36 -16.76 -1.10 12.00
N GLY A 37 -15.92 -0.12 12.30
CA GLY A 37 -14.75 -0.30 13.15
C GLY A 37 -13.61 -1.08 12.48
N LYS A 38 -13.73 -1.35 11.17
CA LYS A 38 -12.74 -2.11 10.39
C LYS A 38 -11.43 -1.31 10.31
N VAL A 39 -10.33 -1.97 10.65
CA VAL A 39 -8.98 -1.40 10.60
C VAL A 39 -8.28 -1.90 9.35
N LEU A 40 -7.89 -0.96 8.48
CA LEU A 40 -7.12 -1.23 7.27
C LEU A 40 -5.81 -0.47 7.33
N ARG A 41 -4.69 -1.14 7.09
CA ARG A 41 -3.36 -0.53 7.04
C ARG A 41 -2.94 -0.41 5.59
N LEU A 42 -2.61 0.79 5.17
CA LEU A 42 -2.25 1.10 3.79
C LEU A 42 -0.89 1.79 3.79
N ILE A 43 -0.15 1.58 2.70
CA ILE A 43 1.12 2.27 2.44
C ILE A 43 0.80 3.33 1.39
N THR A 44 1.36 4.52 1.53
CA THR A 44 1.23 5.60 0.53
C THR A 44 2.31 6.63 0.77
N ASP A 45 2.46 7.63 -0.09
CA ASP A 45 3.34 8.76 0.18
C ASP A 45 2.66 9.81 1.09
N ILE A 46 3.44 10.60 1.81
CA ILE A 46 2.90 11.58 2.77
C ILE A 46 1.97 12.63 2.11
N ASP A 47 2.13 12.94 0.83
CA ASP A 47 1.31 13.94 0.13
C ASP A 47 -0.05 13.34 -0.28
N SER A 48 -0.03 12.12 -0.82
CA SER A 48 -1.21 11.30 -1.06
C SER A 48 -1.99 11.02 0.22
N PHE A 49 -1.30 10.72 1.33
CA PHE A 49 -1.95 10.54 2.64
C PHE A 49 -2.76 11.76 3.04
N ARG A 50 -2.22 12.98 2.90
CA ARG A 50 -2.94 14.22 3.23
C ARG A 50 -4.21 14.35 2.39
N THR A 51 -4.08 14.11 1.09
CA THR A 51 -5.19 14.15 0.14
C THR A 51 -6.28 13.11 0.45
N ILE A 52 -5.90 11.87 0.76
CA ILE A 52 -6.83 10.79 1.13
C ILE A 52 -7.49 11.10 2.47
N GLN A 53 -6.70 11.53 3.45
CA GLN A 53 -7.20 11.91 4.75
C GLN A 53 -8.27 12.97 4.60
N GLU A 54 -7.99 14.10 3.93
CA GLU A 54 -8.97 15.17 3.70
C GLU A 54 -10.27 14.68 3.02
N GLN A 55 -10.17 13.77 2.06
CA GLN A 55 -11.34 13.20 1.38
C GLN A 55 -12.17 12.27 2.27
N HIS A 56 -11.55 11.56 3.21
CA HIS A 56 -12.19 10.52 4.01
C HIS A 56 -12.28 10.83 5.51
N GLN A 57 -11.96 12.05 5.98
CA GLN A 57 -12.03 12.42 7.40
C GLN A 57 -13.44 12.24 8.00
N GLY A 58 -14.47 12.31 7.14
CA GLY A 58 -15.87 12.10 7.51
C GLY A 58 -16.14 10.64 7.88
N ASP A 59 -15.68 9.72 7.05
CA ASP A 59 -16.08 8.29 7.06
C ASP A 59 -15.10 7.40 7.83
N ALA A 60 -13.82 7.75 7.88
CA ALA A 60 -12.79 6.96 8.54
C ALA A 60 -11.85 7.82 9.40
N GLN A 61 -11.32 7.23 10.46
CA GLN A 61 -10.24 7.81 11.25
C GLN A 61 -8.92 7.28 10.73
N MET A 62 -8.14 8.16 10.10
CA MET A 62 -6.83 7.83 9.55
C MET A 62 -5.72 8.33 10.46
N ALA A 63 -4.71 7.51 10.69
CA ALA A 63 -3.55 7.86 11.49
C ALA A 63 -2.28 7.21 10.93
N ILE A 64 -1.22 8.01 10.77
CA ILE A 64 0.10 7.49 10.39
C ILE A 64 0.65 6.69 11.57
N ILE A 65 0.90 5.40 11.34
CA ILE A 65 1.53 4.49 12.30
C ILE A 65 3.04 4.39 12.08
N GLN A 66 3.50 4.72 10.87
CA GLN A 66 4.91 4.79 10.52
C GLN A 66 5.16 5.88 9.49
N ASP A 67 6.01 6.84 9.85
CA ASP A 67 6.31 7.99 8.99
C ASP A 67 7.38 7.68 7.94
N ILE A 68 8.30 6.74 8.17
CA ILE A 68 9.37 6.46 7.17
C ILE A 68 9.40 4.97 6.88
N VAL A 69 8.97 4.61 5.67
CA VAL A 69 9.10 3.26 5.12
C VAL A 69 10.41 3.17 4.33
N PRO A 70 11.32 2.25 4.68
CA PRO A 70 12.55 2.06 3.93
C PRO A 70 12.23 1.57 2.51
N ILE A 71 12.96 2.10 1.52
CA ILE A 71 12.82 1.68 0.12
C ILE A 71 13.47 0.31 -0.06
N THR A 72 12.68 -0.74 0.16
CA THR A 72 13.06 -2.14 -0.07
C THR A 72 12.50 -2.64 -1.39
N ASP A 73 13.03 -3.77 -1.88
CA ASP A 73 12.49 -4.46 -3.06
C ASP A 73 11.00 -4.82 -2.90
N THR A 74 10.56 -5.07 -1.66
CA THR A 74 9.15 -5.35 -1.34
C THR A 74 8.29 -4.12 -1.51
N LEU A 75 8.74 -2.93 -1.10
CA LEU A 75 8.05 -1.68 -1.38
C LEU A 75 7.92 -1.44 -2.89
N ALA A 76 8.98 -1.77 -3.64
CA ALA A 76 8.95 -1.70 -5.09
C ALA A 76 7.89 -2.61 -5.72
N ARG A 77 7.83 -3.87 -5.28
CA ARG A 77 6.80 -4.82 -5.73
C ARG A 77 5.39 -4.39 -5.33
N TRP A 78 5.23 -3.85 -4.13
CA TRP A 78 3.96 -3.31 -3.66
C TRP A 78 3.45 -2.17 -4.55
N ALA A 79 4.30 -1.20 -4.91
CA ALA A 79 3.85 -0.09 -5.77
C ALA A 79 3.52 -0.56 -7.21
N VAL A 80 4.21 -1.59 -7.72
CA VAL A 80 3.84 -2.23 -8.99
C VAL A 80 2.44 -2.82 -8.87
N ALA A 81 2.19 -3.59 -7.81
CA ALA A 81 0.90 -4.21 -7.57
C ALA A 81 -0.22 -3.19 -7.36
N GLU A 82 0.06 -2.07 -6.66
CA GLU A 82 -0.88 -0.96 -6.49
C GLU A 82 -1.22 -0.32 -7.83
N ASN A 83 -0.21 -0.04 -8.66
CA ASN A 83 -0.43 0.54 -9.98
C ASN A 83 -1.26 -0.40 -10.88
N MET A 84 -1.00 -1.70 -10.81
CA MET A 84 -1.78 -2.71 -11.52
C MET A 84 -3.20 -2.83 -10.97
N ALA A 85 -3.38 -2.80 -9.64
CA ALA A 85 -4.70 -2.87 -9.01
C ALA A 85 -5.54 -1.65 -9.37
N ALA A 86 -4.94 -0.46 -9.43
CA ALA A 86 -5.62 0.76 -9.88
C ALA A 86 -6.08 0.68 -11.34
N GLN A 87 -5.35 -0.04 -12.20
CA GLN A 87 -5.72 -0.26 -13.61
C GLN A 87 -6.65 -1.46 -13.82
N GLN A 88 -6.59 -2.46 -12.95
CA GLN A 88 -7.29 -3.74 -13.06
C GLN A 88 -8.05 -4.05 -11.76
N GLN A 89 -8.93 -3.13 -11.36
CA GLN A 89 -9.67 -3.20 -10.09
C GLN A 89 -10.56 -4.46 -9.98
N ASP A 90 -11.00 -5.02 -11.11
CA ASP A 90 -11.82 -6.24 -11.17
C ASP A 90 -11.00 -7.54 -11.18
N ASN A 91 -9.67 -7.46 -11.21
CA ASN A 91 -8.82 -8.64 -11.31
C ASN A 91 -8.43 -9.16 -9.92
N ALA A 92 -9.13 -10.21 -9.47
CA ALA A 92 -8.92 -10.83 -8.17
C ALA A 92 -7.46 -11.29 -7.93
N GLU A 93 -6.74 -11.72 -8.98
CA GLU A 93 -5.32 -12.08 -8.83
C GLU A 93 -4.46 -10.86 -8.48
N VAL A 94 -4.74 -9.69 -9.07
CA VAL A 94 -4.00 -8.46 -8.82
C VAL A 94 -4.31 -7.91 -7.42
N LEU A 95 -5.56 -8.01 -6.97
CA LEU A 95 -5.95 -7.66 -5.60
C LEU A 95 -5.27 -8.56 -4.56
N ALA A 96 -5.22 -9.87 -4.81
CA ALA A 96 -4.53 -10.82 -3.95
C ALA A 96 -3.01 -10.56 -3.88
N ASP A 97 -2.38 -10.23 -5.02
CA ASP A 97 -0.98 -9.82 -5.04
C ASP A 97 -0.75 -8.48 -4.32
N LEU A 98 -1.63 -7.49 -4.50
CA LEU A 98 -1.56 -6.21 -3.76
C LEU A 98 -1.63 -6.45 -2.25
N GLU A 99 -2.58 -7.26 -1.78
CA GLU A 99 -2.69 -7.59 -0.36
C GLU A 99 -1.44 -8.31 0.15
N LYS A 100 -0.96 -9.31 -0.60
CA LYS A 100 0.26 -10.05 -0.29
C LYS A 100 1.48 -9.14 -0.16
N TYR A 101 1.69 -8.22 -1.10
CA TYR A 101 2.82 -7.29 -1.02
C TYR A 101 2.62 -6.23 0.07
N THR A 102 1.38 -5.79 0.33
CA THR A 102 1.05 -4.90 1.45
C THR A 102 1.43 -5.56 2.77
N ASN A 103 1.00 -6.80 2.99
CA ASN A 103 1.34 -7.58 4.18
C ASN A 103 2.85 -7.84 4.29
N ALA A 104 3.54 -8.07 3.18
CA ALA A 104 5.00 -8.20 3.18
C ALA A 104 5.69 -6.91 3.64
N VAL A 105 5.29 -5.74 3.13
CA VAL A 105 5.83 -4.45 3.58
C VAL A 105 5.50 -4.21 5.06
N LEU A 106 4.27 -4.48 5.49
CA LEU A 106 3.87 -4.35 6.91
C LEU A 106 4.75 -5.23 7.80
N LYS A 107 4.95 -6.48 7.43
CA LYS A 107 5.76 -7.46 8.18
C LYS A 107 7.22 -7.04 8.27
N GLU A 108 7.82 -6.59 7.17
CA GLU A 108 9.20 -6.05 7.19
C GLU A 108 9.33 -4.81 8.07
N ASN A 109 8.26 -4.05 8.19
CA ASN A 109 8.18 -2.86 9.03
C ASN A 109 7.68 -3.13 10.46
N HIS A 110 7.58 -4.40 10.86
CA HIS A 110 7.09 -4.86 12.16
C HIS A 110 5.67 -4.35 12.51
N GLN A 111 4.85 -4.10 11.50
CA GLN A 111 3.45 -3.75 11.64
C GLN A 111 2.57 -5.01 11.59
N ALA A 112 1.38 -4.90 12.19
CA ALA A 112 0.36 -5.94 12.06
C ALA A 112 -0.11 -6.01 10.60
N GLU A 113 -0.23 -7.23 10.07
CA GLU A 113 -0.76 -7.48 8.73
C GLU A 113 -2.23 -7.07 8.66
N ASN A 114 -2.70 -6.75 7.45
CA ASN A 114 -4.13 -6.79 7.18
C ASN A 114 -4.50 -8.26 7.12
N THR A 115 -4.98 -8.78 8.25
CA THR A 115 -5.78 -10.00 8.21
C THR A 115 -7.03 -9.63 7.43
N GLY A 116 -7.06 -9.99 6.14
CA GLY A 116 -8.33 -10.23 5.48
C GLY A 116 -9.06 -11.22 6.38
N GLU A 117 -10.08 -10.74 7.09
CA GLU A 117 -11.09 -11.64 7.63
C GLU A 117 -11.81 -12.25 6.42
N ASP A 118 -11.17 -13.24 5.80
CA ASP A 118 -11.85 -14.46 5.36
C ASP A 118 -11.96 -15.34 6.62
N ASP A 119 -12.80 -14.90 7.57
CA ASP A 119 -13.44 -15.81 8.51
C ASP A 119 -14.69 -16.36 7.78
N ASP A 120 -14.50 -17.45 7.02
CA ASP A 120 -15.34 -18.67 7.00
C ASP A 120 -14.78 -19.71 6.00
#